data_AF-A0A956HSJ9-F1
#
_entry.id   AF-A0A956HSJ9-F1
#
_cell.length_a   1.000
_cell.length_b   1.000
_cell.length_c   1.000
_cell.angle_alpha   90.00
_cell.angle_beta   90.00
_cell.angle_gamma   90.00
#
_symmetry.space_group_name_H-M   'P 1'
#
loop_
_entity.id
_entity.type
_entity.pdbx_description
1 polymer ?
#
loop_
_entity_poly.entity_id
_entity_poly.type
_entity_poly.pdbx_seq_one_letter_code
_entity_poly.pdbx_strand_id
1 'polypeptide(L)'
;AGDPRGGPRLVEALEHAALRDRAIEGLAALGRAAPAEAGHRLRQLVGRWLTPAVTKVRAAYALARVEPDPGRGLGLLARYEKSLSKQTREAVVDARQALATLRARDGAP
;
A
#
# COMPACT_ATOMS: atom_id res chain seq x y z
N ALA A 1 -5.32 4.68 -15.45
CA ALA A 1 -4.88 3.47 -14.74
C ALA A 1 -6.00 3.03 -13.82
N GLY A 2 -6.82 2.06 -14.23
CA GLY A 2 -8.00 1.64 -13.46
C GLY A 2 -8.73 0.43 -14.02
N ASP A 3 -8.12 -0.29 -14.97
CA ASP A 3 -8.70 -1.52 -15.49
C ASP A 3 -8.36 -2.68 -14.53
N PRO A 4 -9.36 -3.29 -13.86
CA PRO A 4 -9.14 -4.43 -12.96
C PRO A 4 -8.51 -5.63 -13.66
N ARG A 5 -8.60 -5.75 -15.00
CA ARG A 5 -7.92 -6.79 -15.79
C ARG A 5 -6.40 -6.69 -15.75
N GLY A 6 -5.86 -5.51 -15.45
CA GLY A 6 -4.42 -5.30 -15.25
C GLY A 6 -3.90 -5.80 -13.90
N GLY A 7 -4.79 -6.15 -12.96
CA GLY A 7 -4.45 -6.56 -11.60
C GLY A 7 -3.38 -7.64 -11.50
N PRO A 8 -3.50 -8.79 -12.21
CA PRO A 8 -2.51 -9.86 -12.15
C PRO A 8 -1.09 -9.41 -12.55
N ARG A 9 -0.98 -8.60 -13.61
CA ARG A 9 0.32 -8.03 -14.05
C ARG A 9 0.94 -7.10 -13.02
N LEU A 10 0.11 -6.37 -12.25
CA LEU A 10 0.60 -5.54 -11.15
C LEU A 10 1.15 -6.40 -10.01
N VAL A 11 0.53 -7.54 -9.71
CA VAL A 11 1.04 -8.48 -8.71
C VAL A 11 2.40 -9.05 -9.12
N GLU A 12 2.56 -9.45 -10.39
CA GLU A 12 3.84 -9.90 -10.95
C GLU A 12 4.92 -8.82 -10.92
N ALA A 13 4.53 -7.57 -11.21
CA ALA A 13 5.45 -6.43 -11.22
C ALA A 13 6.05 -6.09 -9.85
N LEU A 14 5.47 -6.57 -8.73
CA LEU A 14 6.03 -6.36 -7.38
C LEU A 14 7.43 -6.97 -7.20
N GLU A 15 7.73 -8.06 -7.93
CA GLU A 15 9.05 -8.71 -7.88
C GLU A 15 10.13 -7.87 -8.57
N HIS A 16 9.76 -7.03 -9.53
CA HIS A 16 10.69 -6.22 -10.31
C HIS A 16 10.96 -4.88 -9.61
N ALA A 17 12.17 -4.68 -9.10
CA ALA A 17 12.54 -3.48 -8.34
C ALA A 17 12.21 -2.16 -9.06
N ALA A 18 12.43 -2.10 -10.38
CA ALA A 18 12.14 -0.92 -11.20
C ALA A 18 10.64 -0.61 -11.37
N LEU A 19 9.76 -1.62 -11.24
CA LEU A 19 8.32 -1.48 -11.45
C LEU A 19 7.52 -1.48 -10.15
N ARG A 20 8.14 -1.94 -9.06
CA ARG A 20 7.49 -2.20 -7.79
C ARG A 20 6.69 -1.03 -7.25
N ASP A 21 7.25 0.17 -7.22
CA ASP A 21 6.55 1.32 -6.66
C ASP A 21 5.29 1.67 -7.45
N ARG A 22 5.36 1.63 -8.79
CA ARG A 22 4.19 1.79 -9.67
C ARG A 22 3.17 0.66 -9.48
N ALA A 23 3.64 -0.56 -9.26
CA ALA A 23 2.79 -1.71 -9.00
C ALA A 23 2.02 -1.56 -7.68
N ILE A 24 2.68 -1.11 -6.61
CA ILE A 24 2.05 -0.81 -5.32
C ILE A 24 0.96 0.26 -5.49
N GLU A 25 1.27 1.35 -6.19
CA GLU A 25 0.31 2.43 -6.47
C GLU A 25 -0.90 1.92 -7.27
N GLY A 26 -0.67 1.12 -8.30
CA GLY A 26 -1.74 0.51 -9.09
C GLY A 26 -2.65 -0.40 -8.25
N LEU A 27 -2.07 -1.24 -7.39
CA LEU A 27 -2.84 -2.09 -6.48
C LEU A 27 -3.63 -1.25 -5.46
N ALA A 28 -3.03 -0.19 -4.91
CA ALA A 28 -3.73 0.72 -4.01
C ALA A 28 -4.89 1.46 -4.70
N ALA A 29 -4.73 1.81 -5.98
CA ALA A 29 -5.79 2.43 -6.78
C ALA A 29 -6.96 1.47 -7.01
N LEU A 30 -6.68 0.19 -7.31
CA LEU A 30 -7.71 -0.86 -7.44
C LEU A 30 -8.46 -1.12 -6.13
N GLY A 31 -7.80 -0.95 -4.97
CA GLY A 31 -8.42 -1.15 -3.66
C GLY A 31 -9.02 -2.55 -3.52
N ARG A 32 -10.31 -2.65 -3.19
CA ARG A 32 -11.03 -3.93 -3.05
C ARG A 32 -11.15 -4.73 -4.35
N ALA A 33 -11.00 -4.09 -5.51
CA ALA A 33 -10.99 -4.76 -6.81
C ALA A 33 -9.62 -5.35 -7.18
N ALA A 34 -8.60 -5.19 -6.32
CA ALA A 34 -7.30 -5.80 -6.54
C ALA A 34 -7.41 -7.34 -6.49
N PRO A 35 -6.52 -8.09 -7.19
CA PRO A 35 -6.50 -9.55 -7.11
C PRO A 35 -6.37 -10.05 -5.68
N ALA A 36 -6.99 -11.20 -5.37
CA ALA A 36 -7.00 -11.77 -4.02
C ALA A 36 -5.58 -12.00 -3.44
N GLU A 37 -4.60 -12.31 -4.28
CA GLU A 37 -3.20 -12.49 -3.87
C GLU A 37 -2.47 -11.19 -3.53
N ALA A 38 -2.99 -10.02 -3.93
CA ALA A 38 -2.30 -8.73 -3.75
C ALA A 38 -1.98 -8.46 -2.28
N GLY A 39 -2.92 -8.74 -1.37
CA GLY A 39 -2.70 -8.59 0.07
C GLY A 39 -1.55 -9.46 0.59
N HIS A 40 -1.47 -10.71 0.13
CA HIS A 40 -0.38 -11.61 0.51
C HIS A 40 0.98 -11.12 0.01
N ARG A 41 1.09 -10.69 -1.25
CA ARG A 41 2.35 -10.19 -1.82
C ARG A 41 2.81 -8.88 -1.20
N LEU A 42 1.87 -7.96 -0.91
CA LEU A 42 2.17 -6.71 -0.19
C LEU A 42 2.68 -7.02 1.23
N ARG A 43 2.10 -8.01 1.92
CA ARG A 43 2.60 -8.46 3.24
C ARG A 43 4.02 -8.98 3.18
N GLN A 44 4.33 -9.83 2.20
CA GLN A 44 5.71 -10.31 2.00
C GLN A 44 6.67 -9.13 1.77
N LEU A 45 6.27 -8.17 0.94
CA LEU A 45 7.11 -7.02 0.61
C LEU A 45 7.45 -6.15 1.83
N VAL A 46 6.48 -5.91 2.70
CA VAL A 46 6.68 -5.19 3.98
C VAL A 46 7.70 -5.92 4.87
N GLY A 47 7.71 -7.26 4.85
CA GLY A 47 8.63 -8.10 5.63
C GLY A 47 10.04 -8.21 5.04
N ARG A 48 10.27 -7.89 3.76
CA ARG A 48 11.58 -8.05 3.11
C ARG A 48 12.60 -7.06 3.66
N TRP A 49 13.75 -7.54 4.14
CA TRP A 49 14.80 -6.71 4.72
C TRP A 49 15.33 -5.64 3.75
N LEU A 50 15.64 -6.05 2.51
CA LEU A 50 16.21 -5.19 1.45
C LEU A 50 15.23 -4.18 0.83
N THR A 51 13.96 -4.19 1.21
CA THR A 51 12.99 -3.22 0.69
C THR A 51 13.14 -1.89 1.42
N PRO A 52 13.29 -0.75 0.71
CA PRO A 52 13.40 0.57 1.33
C PRO A 52 12.23 0.90 2.25
N ALA A 53 12.50 1.62 3.34
CA ALA A 53 11.46 1.95 4.34
C ALA A 53 10.28 2.70 3.73
N VAL A 54 10.52 3.65 2.83
CA VAL A 54 9.46 4.39 2.11
C VAL A 54 8.61 3.46 1.25
N THR A 55 9.22 2.52 0.52
CA THR A 55 8.47 1.50 -0.24
C THR A 55 7.63 0.62 0.68
N LYS A 56 8.12 0.28 1.89
CA LYS A 56 7.33 -0.46 2.88
C LYS A 56 6.14 0.34 3.40
N VAL A 57 6.29 1.65 3.58
CA VAL A 57 5.16 2.56 3.92
C VAL A 57 4.12 2.57 2.81
N ARG A 58 4.55 2.70 1.54
CA ARG A 58 3.66 2.62 0.38
C ARG A 58 2.93 1.27 0.31
N ALA A 59 3.64 0.18 0.57
CA ALA A 59 3.04 -1.16 0.62
C ALA A 59 2.04 -1.32 1.77
N ALA A 60 2.31 -0.73 2.95
CA ALA A 60 1.38 -0.72 4.08
C ALA A 60 0.11 0.09 3.78
N TYR A 61 0.24 1.23 3.10
CA TYR A 61 -0.89 1.99 2.56
C TYR A 61 -1.72 1.17 1.57
N ALA A 62 -1.08 0.53 0.60
CA ALA A 62 -1.75 -0.34 -0.36
C ALA A 62 -2.46 -1.51 0.36
N LEU A 63 -1.83 -2.09 1.38
CA LEU A 63 -2.43 -3.17 2.18
C LEU A 63 -3.74 -2.72 2.85
N ALA A 64 -3.76 -1.52 3.43
CA ALA A 64 -4.97 -0.95 4.02
C ALA A 64 -6.10 -0.72 3.00
N ARG A 65 -5.77 -0.53 1.71
CA ARG A 65 -6.73 -0.35 0.61
C ARG A 65 -7.27 -1.66 0.06
N VAL A 66 -6.46 -2.72 0.03
CA VAL A 66 -6.82 -4.00 -0.62
C VAL A 66 -7.41 -5.03 0.34
N GLU A 67 -6.96 -5.12 1.61
CA GLU A 67 -7.43 -6.15 2.55
C GLU A 67 -8.74 -5.79 3.27
N PRO A 68 -9.76 -6.67 3.31
CA PRO A 68 -11.09 -6.41 3.88
C PRO A 68 -11.07 -5.73 5.24
N ASP A 69 -10.15 -6.15 6.11
CA ASP A 69 -9.80 -5.45 7.34
C ASP A 69 -8.57 -4.53 7.10
N PRO A 70 -8.74 -3.19 7.13
CA PRO A 70 -7.62 -2.26 6.95
C PRO A 70 -6.65 -2.25 8.15
N GLY A 71 -7.00 -2.87 9.29
CA GLY A 71 -6.28 -2.82 10.56
C GLY A 71 -4.80 -3.20 10.45
N ARG A 72 -4.47 -4.20 9.62
CA ARG A 72 -3.06 -4.59 9.39
C ARG A 72 -2.24 -3.50 8.72
N GLY A 73 -2.74 -2.91 7.64
CA GLY A 73 -2.05 -1.81 6.95
C GLY A 73 -1.88 -0.61 7.87
N LEU A 74 -2.91 -0.27 8.64
CA LEU A 74 -2.86 0.81 9.63
C LEU A 74 -1.87 0.55 10.76
N GLY A 75 -1.81 -0.68 11.29
CA GLY A 75 -0.86 -1.08 12.31
C GLY A 75 0.60 -0.97 11.84
N LEU A 76 0.86 -1.32 10.58
CA LEU A 76 2.17 -1.13 9.96
C LEU A 76 2.54 0.36 9.81
N LEU A 77 1.59 1.20 9.38
CA LEU A 77 1.81 2.65 9.32
C LEU A 77 2.12 3.22 10.70
N ALA A 78 1.42 2.80 11.76
CA ALA A 78 1.71 3.18 13.14
C ALA A 78 3.08 2.70 13.63
N ARG A 79 3.57 1.56 13.14
CA ARG A 79 4.95 1.12 13.40
C ARG A 79 5.98 2.03 12.72
N TYR A 80 5.75 2.40 11.46
CA TYR A 80 6.69 3.22 10.69
C TYR A 80 6.71 4.69 11.11
N GLU A 81 5.66 5.19 11.75
CA GLU A 81 5.64 6.51 12.39
C GLU A 81 6.77 6.70 13.42
N LYS A 82 7.20 5.61 14.07
CA LYS A 82 8.29 5.61 15.05
C LYS A 82 9.69 5.60 14.42
N SER A 83 9.78 5.68 13.08
CA SER A 83 11.07 5.71 12.37
C SER A 83 11.87 6.96 12.69
N LEU A 84 13.20 6.81 12.80
CA LEU A 84 14.14 7.94 12.94
C LEU A 84 14.29 8.73 11.62
N SER A 85 13.94 8.13 10.47
CA SER A 85 14.02 8.78 9.17
C SER A 85 12.86 9.77 8.98
N LYS A 86 13.19 11.06 8.82
CA LYS A 86 12.21 12.12 8.49
C LYS A 86 11.37 11.75 7.26
N GLN A 87 12.02 11.29 6.19
CA GLN A 87 11.37 10.89 4.95
C GLN A 87 10.37 9.76 5.16
N THR A 88 10.68 8.79 6.04
CA THR A 88 9.74 7.71 6.34
C THR A 88 8.51 8.23 7.10
N ARG A 89 8.70 9.16 8.04
CA ARG A 89 7.60 9.77 8.79
C ARG A 89 6.70 10.62 7.90
N GLU A 90 7.28 11.42 7.00
CA GLU A 90 6.54 12.19 6.00
C GLU A 90 5.69 11.27 5.11
N ALA A 91 6.27 10.18 4.61
CA ALA A 91 5.52 9.19 3.82
C ALA A 91 4.35 8.56 4.62
N VAL A 92 4.48 8.37 5.94
CA VAL A 92 3.39 7.87 6.79
C VAL A 92 2.28 8.90 6.95
N VAL A 93 2.63 10.18 7.11
CA VAL A 93 1.67 11.29 7.17
C VAL A 93 0.85 11.35 5.88
N ASP A 94 1.53 11.35 4.72
CA ASP A 94 0.88 11.39 3.41
C ASP A 94 -0.07 10.18 3.22
N ALA A 95 0.40 8.97 3.57
CA ALA A 95 -0.41 7.76 3.49
C ALA A 95 -1.68 7.84 4.35
N ARG A 96 -1.58 8.38 5.57
CA ARG A 96 -2.74 8.52 6.46
C ARG A 96 -3.70 9.60 5.98
N GLN A 97 -3.20 10.72 5.49
CA GLN A 97 -4.05 11.78 4.91
C GLN A 97 -4.81 11.26 3.68
N ALA A 98 -4.16 10.48 2.82
CA ALA A 98 -4.82 9.83 1.69
C ALA A 98 -5.95 8.88 2.15
N LEU A 99 -5.70 8.02 3.16
CA LEU A 99 -6.72 7.13 3.73
C LEU A 99 -7.88 7.91 4.38
N ALA A 100 -7.60 8.99 5.10
CA ALA A 100 -8.63 9.83 5.71
C ALA A 100 -9.49 10.52 4.65
N THR A 101 -8.88 11.03 3.58
CA THR A 101 -9.58 11.65 2.45
C THR A 101 -10.51 10.65 1.76
N LEU A 102 -10.04 9.42 1.53
CA LEU A 102 -10.85 8.35 0.93
C LEU A 102 -12.03 7.98 1.82
N ARG A 103 -11.82 7.81 3.13
CA ARG A 103 -12.91 7.53 4.08
C ARG A 103 -13.96 8.63 4.10
N ALA A 104 -13.54 9.90 4.04
CA ALA A 104 -14.45 11.03 3.99
C ALA A 104 -15.29 11.04 2.69
N ARG A 105 -14.71 10.58 1.56
CA ARG A 105 -15.42 10.42 0.29
C ARG A 105 -16.40 9.24 0.30
N ASP A 106 -15.97 8.09 0.83
CA ASP A 106 -16.76 6.86 0.87
C ASP A 106 -17.91 6.94 1.92
N GLY A 107 -17.78 7.83 2.90
CA GLY A 107 -18.81 8.11 3.92
C GLY A 107 -19.66 9.36 3.65
N ALA A 108 -19.47 10.03 2.50
CA ALA A 108 -20.38 11.07 2.05
C ALA A 108 -21.67 10.41 1.50
N PRO A 109 -22.86 10.93 1.84
CA PRO A 109 -24.15 10.35 1.43
C PRO A 109 -24.36 10.35 -0.09
#